data_AF-A0A7C5IJU8-F1
#
_entry.id   AF-A0A7C5IJU8-F1
#
_cell.length_a   1.000
_cell.length_b   1.000
_cell.length_c   1.000
_cell.angle_alpha   90.00
_cell.angle_beta   90.00
_cell.angle_gamma   90.00
#
_symmetry.space_group_name_H-M   'P 1'
#
loop_
_entity.id
_entity.type
_entity.pdbx_description
1 polymer ?
#
loop_
_entity_poly.entity_id
_entity_poly.type
_entity_poly.pdbx_seq_one_letter_code
_entity_poly.pdbx_strand_id
1 'polypeptide(L)'
;MEEFVWYLYKAENPNFPYRITIKNGERIIVDLRTKDKWPGPKGNIFCLRQNPDIQEDFTEIEKVPILSLKRYGKKLIVVLERNVNKRCEFLFLKKKYKNKEGEYEQIFWRTQKGLTERGRNFKLYIPQKAKNIKILIDKKERYGWSFKCETKKVNLPVGDYALETEKGVIAIIERKTFNNFVSEIANLQIFLQKLAELSKYKYAAVVIEANYSDFLKKTEYYSPTFFSRAIGNIQAVYPSLPIVFAGSRKYAQNWVINYFQFVSMIETDTPLFTELEDKEEKLTKLSISLEEKILSLAPVEFFIDDLKAILPNYSKMVLRKALKNLEMENKVSVSKKKNKLYFKKIMGEGKC
;
A
#
# COMPACT_ATOMS: atom_id res chain seq x y z
N MET A 1 16.99 -11.76 6.79
CA MET A 1 16.15 -10.59 7.12
C MET A 1 16.37 -10.36 8.60
N GLU A 2 16.71 -9.14 9.02
CA GLU A 2 16.86 -8.86 10.45
C GLU A 2 15.49 -8.96 11.11
N GLU A 3 15.38 -9.85 12.09
CA GLU A 3 14.13 -10.12 12.81
C GLU A 3 13.92 -9.07 13.90
N PHE A 4 12.67 -8.69 14.12
CA PHE A 4 12.32 -7.77 15.20
C PHE A 4 12.38 -8.50 16.55
N VAL A 5 13.06 -7.89 17.52
CA VAL A 5 13.20 -8.46 18.87
C VAL A 5 12.68 -7.48 19.90
N TRP A 6 11.83 -7.99 20.80
CA TRP A 6 11.33 -7.29 21.97
C TRP A 6 12.30 -7.47 23.14
N TYR A 7 12.59 -6.37 23.82
CA TYR A 7 13.33 -6.35 25.07
C TYR A 7 12.53 -5.64 26.15
N LEU A 8 12.59 -6.18 27.37
CA LEU A 8 12.10 -5.55 28.58
C LEU A 8 13.25 -5.44 29.58
N TYR A 9 13.48 -4.22 30.06
CA TYR A 9 14.50 -3.92 31.05
C TYR A 9 13.87 -3.40 32.34
N LYS A 10 14.56 -3.63 33.46
CA LYS A 10 14.33 -2.97 34.74
C LYS A 10 15.16 -1.69 34.80
N ALA A 11 14.58 -0.63 35.34
CA ALA A 11 15.22 0.65 35.57
C ALA A 11 15.09 1.03 37.06
N GLU A 12 15.90 1.99 37.53
CA GLU A 12 15.88 2.43 38.93
C GLU A 12 14.80 3.47 39.22
N ASN A 13 14.26 4.13 38.18
CA ASN A 13 13.22 5.14 38.33
C ASN A 13 11.91 4.56 38.94
N PRO A 14 11.46 5.05 40.11
CA PRO A 14 10.30 4.49 40.79
C PRO A 14 8.97 4.77 40.07
N ASN A 15 8.88 5.83 39.26
CA ASN A 15 7.66 6.20 38.55
C ASN A 15 7.45 5.40 37.27
N PHE A 16 8.53 5.03 36.60
CA PHE A 16 8.54 4.18 35.41
C PHE A 16 9.71 3.18 35.49
N PRO A 17 9.53 2.10 36.29
CA PRO A 17 10.59 1.15 36.62
C PRO A 17 10.92 0.15 35.52
N TYR A 18 10.25 0.23 34.37
CA TYR A 18 10.49 -0.64 33.24
C TYR A 18 10.72 0.15 31.95
N ARG A 19 11.56 -0.40 31.07
CA ARG A 19 11.82 0.11 29.72
C ARG A 19 11.56 -1.01 28.72
N ILE A 20 10.84 -0.70 27.66
CA ILE A 20 10.54 -1.59 26.55
C ILE A 20 11.27 -1.07 25.33
N THR A 21 11.99 -1.95 24.66
CA THR A 21 12.65 -1.64 23.40
C THR A 21 12.26 -2.68 22.34
N ILE A 22 11.87 -2.22 21.15
CA ILE A 22 11.77 -3.08 19.97
C ILE A 22 12.92 -2.73 19.05
N LYS A 23 13.76 -3.72 18.74
CA LYS A 23 14.93 -3.56 17.88
C LYS A 23 14.76 -4.33 16.57
N ASN A 24 15.36 -3.84 15.50
CA ASN A 24 15.60 -4.55 14.25
C ASN A 24 17.10 -4.40 13.97
N GLY A 25 17.86 -5.48 14.15
CA GLY A 25 19.32 -5.41 14.21
C GLY A 25 19.78 -4.42 15.31
N GLU A 26 20.63 -3.47 14.94
CA GLU A 26 21.10 -2.40 15.83
C GLU A 26 20.11 -1.24 15.99
N ARG A 27 19.12 -1.16 15.10
CA ARG A 27 18.17 -0.05 15.05
C ARG A 27 17.07 -0.21 16.11
N ILE A 28 16.83 0.86 16.86
CA ILE A 28 15.71 0.94 17.82
C ILE A 28 14.47 1.52 17.13
N ILE A 29 13.38 0.76 17.14
CA ILE A 29 12.10 1.12 16.51
C ILE A 29 11.13 1.72 17.52
N VAL A 30 11.13 1.17 18.74
CA VAL A 30 10.31 1.62 19.85
C VAL A 30 11.22 1.67 21.06
N ASP A 31 11.16 2.77 21.81
CA ASP A 31 11.85 2.92 23.09
C ASP A 31 10.96 3.67 24.07
N LEU A 32 10.40 2.94 25.03
CA LEU A 32 9.33 3.41 25.90
C LEU A 32 9.60 3.04 27.35
N ARG A 33 9.24 3.92 28.27
CA ARG A 33 9.16 3.62 29.70
C ARG A 33 7.74 3.27 30.12
N THR A 34 7.60 2.29 31.00
CA THR A 34 6.31 1.79 31.48
C THR A 34 6.30 1.58 32.99
N LYS A 35 5.09 1.58 33.57
CA LYS A 35 4.88 1.35 35.00
C LYS A 35 4.92 -0.12 35.41
N ASP A 36 4.71 -1.01 34.45
CA ASP A 36 4.61 -2.45 34.69
C ASP A 36 5.25 -3.22 33.53
N LYS A 37 5.53 -4.52 33.77
CA LYS A 37 6.10 -5.48 32.81
C LYS A 37 5.10 -5.88 31.72
N TRP A 38 3.82 -5.72 31.99
CA TRP A 38 2.72 -5.99 31.05
C TRP A 38 1.44 -5.26 31.50
N PRO A 39 0.54 -4.84 30.60
CA PRO A 39 -0.72 -4.24 31.02
C PRO A 39 -1.56 -5.22 31.85
N GLY A 40 -1.79 -4.86 33.11
CA GLY A 40 -2.51 -5.65 34.09
C GLY A 40 -4.02 -5.75 33.83
N PRO A 41 -4.87 -5.94 34.86
CA PRO A 41 -6.28 -6.25 34.69
C PRO A 41 -7.10 -5.23 33.89
N LYS A 42 -6.78 -3.93 33.97
CA LYS A 42 -7.40 -2.85 33.17
C LYS A 42 -6.98 -2.86 31.69
N GLY A 43 -5.96 -3.65 31.36
CA GLY A 43 -5.45 -3.89 30.01
C GLY A 43 -4.88 -2.67 29.31
N ASN A 44 -4.54 -1.59 30.03
CA ASN A 44 -3.85 -0.43 29.48
C ASN A 44 -2.83 0.16 30.47
N ILE A 45 -1.72 0.66 29.94
CA ILE A 45 -0.67 1.37 30.69
C ILE A 45 -0.25 2.59 29.88
N PHE A 46 -0.04 3.72 30.56
CA PHE A 46 0.55 4.91 29.97
C PHE A 46 2.07 4.76 29.86
N CYS A 47 2.63 5.18 28.72
CA CYS A 47 4.05 5.09 28.42
C CYS A 47 4.63 6.47 28.13
N LEU A 48 5.92 6.64 28.46
CA LEU A 48 6.73 7.79 28.06
C LEU A 48 7.78 7.33 27.06
N ARG A 49 8.27 8.23 26.20
CA ARG A 49 9.50 7.94 25.45
C ARG A 49 10.68 7.93 26.39
N GLN A 50 11.62 7.02 26.16
CA GLN A 50 12.91 7.08 26.85
C GLN A 50 13.65 8.35 26.39
N ASN A 51 14.15 9.13 27.34
CA ASN A 51 15.07 10.23 27.04
C ASN A 51 16.50 9.66 26.92
N PRO A 52 17.16 9.74 25.75
CA PRO A 52 18.53 9.26 25.59
C PRO A 52 19.55 10.05 26.40
N ASP A 53 19.24 11.31 26.76
CA ASP A 53 20.18 12.20 27.47
C ASP A 53 20.32 11.84 28.97
N ILE A 54 19.39 11.05 29.51
CA ILE A 54 19.43 10.61 30.90
C ILE A 54 20.13 9.26 30.96
N GLN A 55 21.35 9.25 31.48
CA GLN A 55 22.06 8.01 31.78
C GLN A 55 21.44 7.33 32.99
N GLU A 56 21.05 6.07 32.79
CA GLU A 56 20.48 5.19 33.81
C GLU A 56 20.86 3.76 33.46
N ASP A 57 21.11 2.95 34.49
CA ASP A 57 21.41 1.55 34.29
C ASP A 57 20.13 0.74 34.06
N PHE A 58 20.22 -0.17 33.10
CA PHE A 58 19.11 -1.03 32.69
C PHE A 58 19.51 -2.50 32.81
N THR A 59 18.77 -3.27 33.59
CA THR A 59 18.96 -4.73 33.66
C THR A 59 17.98 -5.42 32.73
N GLU A 60 18.46 -6.20 31.76
CA GLU A 60 17.60 -7.00 30.89
C GLU A 60 16.83 -8.06 31.71
N ILE A 61 15.51 -8.08 31.57
CA ILE A 61 14.61 -9.04 32.24
C ILE A 61 14.09 -10.06 31.23
N GLU A 62 13.77 -9.61 30.03
CA GLU A 62 13.14 -10.44 29.01
C GLU A 62 13.58 -10.02 27.61
N LYS A 63 13.83 -11.03 26.76
CA LYS A 63 14.13 -10.91 25.35
C LYS A 63 13.29 -11.93 24.58
N VAL A 64 12.44 -11.46 23.67
CA VAL A 64 11.46 -12.30 22.95
C VAL A 64 11.41 -11.92 21.47
N PRO A 65 11.49 -12.89 20.54
CA PRO A 65 11.26 -12.62 19.11
C PRO A 65 9.84 -12.09 18.84
N ILE A 66 9.70 -11.23 17.82
CA ILE A 66 8.40 -10.70 17.41
C ILE A 66 7.94 -11.42 16.15
N LEU A 67 6.87 -12.21 16.27
CA LEU A 67 6.22 -12.91 15.16
C LEU A 67 5.59 -11.93 14.15
N SER A 68 5.04 -10.83 14.63
CA SER A 68 4.39 -9.84 13.76
C SER A 68 4.45 -8.44 14.36
N LEU A 69 4.90 -7.49 13.54
CA LEU A 69 4.92 -6.08 13.87
C LEU A 69 4.24 -5.31 12.74
N LYS A 70 3.11 -4.66 13.03
CA LYS A 70 2.32 -3.93 12.02
C LYS A 70 1.90 -2.57 12.53
N ARG A 71 2.18 -1.52 11.76
CA ARG A 71 1.67 -0.17 12.04
C ARG A 71 0.36 0.06 11.31
N TYR A 72 -0.61 0.67 12.00
CA TYR A 72 -1.92 1.02 11.48
C TYR A 72 -2.33 2.39 12.01
N GLY A 73 -2.11 3.42 11.20
CA GLY A 73 -2.25 4.83 11.59
C GLY A 73 -1.48 5.15 12.87
N LYS A 74 -2.22 5.52 13.92
CA LYS A 74 -1.70 5.84 15.26
C LYS A 74 -1.32 4.63 16.12
N LYS A 75 -1.48 3.41 15.62
CA LYS A 75 -1.30 2.18 16.40
C LYS A 75 -0.12 1.36 15.87
N LEU A 76 0.59 0.71 16.77
CA LEU A 76 1.58 -0.33 16.45
C LEU A 76 1.13 -1.62 17.11
N ILE A 77 0.72 -2.60 16.30
CA ILE A 77 0.28 -3.92 16.72
C ILE A 77 1.51 -4.82 16.80
N VAL A 78 1.66 -5.50 17.93
CA VAL A 78 2.80 -6.37 18.23
C VAL A 78 2.28 -7.76 18.62
N VAL A 79 2.84 -8.79 17.99
CA VAL A 79 2.64 -10.19 18.36
C VAL A 79 3.99 -10.81 18.71
N LEU A 80 4.16 -11.18 19.97
CA LEU A 80 5.37 -11.79 20.51
C LEU A 80 5.34 -13.31 20.37
N GLU A 81 6.50 -13.93 20.22
CA GLU A 81 6.66 -15.38 20.19
C GLU A 81 6.68 -15.97 21.62
N ARG A 82 5.50 -16.04 22.25
CA ARG A 82 5.33 -16.68 23.56
C ARG A 82 3.90 -17.18 23.78
N ASN A 83 3.71 -18.00 24.82
CA ASN A 83 2.42 -18.65 25.09
C ASN A 83 1.38 -17.71 25.74
N VAL A 84 1.80 -16.90 26.71
CA VAL A 84 0.94 -15.98 27.46
C VAL A 84 1.33 -14.54 27.14
N ASN A 85 0.39 -13.58 27.26
CA ASN A 85 0.69 -12.16 27.07
C ASN A 85 1.35 -11.87 25.70
N LYS A 86 0.87 -12.51 24.64
CA LYS A 86 1.56 -12.47 23.34
C LYS A 86 1.07 -11.40 22.37
N ARG A 87 -0.05 -10.73 22.65
CA ARG A 87 -0.66 -9.73 21.74
C ARG A 87 -0.88 -8.43 22.47
N CYS A 88 -0.35 -7.34 21.92
CA CYS A 88 -0.59 -6.00 22.41
C CYS A 88 -0.55 -4.97 21.27
N GLU A 89 -0.93 -3.73 21.60
CA GLU A 89 -0.72 -2.60 20.72
C GLU A 89 -0.19 -1.39 21.51
N PHE A 90 0.62 -0.56 20.85
CA PHE A 90 0.95 0.78 21.31
C PHE A 90 0.12 1.80 20.53
N LEU A 91 -0.60 2.67 21.24
CA LEU A 91 -1.35 3.77 20.66
C LEU A 91 -0.61 5.08 20.90
N PHE A 92 -0.25 5.77 19.82
CA PHE A 92 0.42 7.06 19.83
C PHE A 92 -0.59 8.16 19.51
N LEU A 93 -0.88 9.04 20.47
CA LEU A 93 -1.79 10.17 20.32
C LEU A 93 -1.01 11.47 20.40
N LYS A 94 -1.38 12.45 19.59
CA LYS A 94 -0.98 13.86 19.77
C LYS A 94 -2.18 14.64 20.27
N LYS A 95 -1.99 15.44 21.30
CA LYS A 95 -3.01 16.33 21.87
C LYS A 95 -2.46 17.74 21.94
N LYS A 96 -3.31 18.73 21.67
CA LYS A 96 -2.97 20.14 21.91
C LYS A 96 -2.92 20.40 23.41
N TYR A 97 -1.98 21.22 23.84
CA TYR A 97 -2.00 21.74 25.21
C TYR A 97 -3.26 22.60 25.40
N LYS A 98 -3.86 22.55 26.58
CA LYS A 98 -5.04 23.38 26.90
C LYS A 98 -4.67 24.86 27.11
N ASN A 99 -3.49 25.09 27.68
CA ASN A 99 -3.07 26.40 28.21
C ASN A 99 -1.78 26.94 27.57
N LYS A 100 -1.25 26.27 26.54
CA LYS A 100 -0.03 26.67 25.83
C LYS A 100 -0.20 26.37 24.35
N GLU A 101 0.48 27.13 23.49
CA GLU A 101 0.63 26.74 22.10
C GLU A 101 1.54 25.52 22.00
N GLY A 102 1.16 24.56 21.16
CA GLY A 102 1.90 23.32 20.92
C GLY A 102 1.08 22.06 21.14
N GLU A 103 1.72 20.91 20.89
CA GLU A 103 1.16 19.58 21.04
C GLU A 103 2.04 18.70 21.93
N TYR A 104 1.44 17.77 22.66
CA TYR A 104 2.14 16.73 23.40
C TYR A 104 1.70 15.34 22.97
N GLU A 105 2.63 14.38 23.10
CA GLU A 105 2.39 12.98 22.79
C GLU A 105 1.87 12.23 24.02
N GLN A 106 0.87 11.38 23.82
CA GLN A 106 0.45 10.38 24.80
C GLN A 106 0.56 9.01 24.19
N ILE A 107 1.31 8.12 24.83
CA ILE A 107 1.51 6.75 24.37
C ILE A 107 0.82 5.81 25.34
N PHE A 108 0.04 4.86 24.82
CA PHE A 108 -0.63 3.85 25.63
C PHE A 108 -0.30 2.46 25.13
N TRP A 109 0.23 1.62 26.00
CA TRP A 109 0.36 0.19 25.78
C TRP A 109 -0.92 -0.52 26.20
N ARG A 110 -1.54 -1.27 25.29
CA ARG A 110 -2.86 -1.88 25.50
C ARG A 110 -2.88 -3.35 25.11
N THR A 111 -3.68 -4.12 25.82
CA THR A 111 -3.94 -5.54 25.53
C THR A 111 -5.36 -5.72 25.02
N GLN A 112 -5.67 -6.95 24.58
CA GLN A 112 -7.03 -7.31 24.17
C GLN A 112 -8.08 -6.95 25.22
N LYS A 113 -7.79 -7.19 26.50
CA LYS A 113 -8.72 -6.86 27.60
C LYS A 113 -9.02 -5.36 27.68
N GLY A 114 -7.99 -4.52 27.62
CA GLY A 114 -8.16 -3.06 27.66
C GLY A 114 -8.83 -2.48 26.40
N LEU A 115 -8.80 -3.23 25.30
CA LEU A 115 -9.60 -2.91 24.11
C LEU A 115 -11.08 -3.28 24.28
N THR A 116 -11.38 -4.39 24.95
CA THR A 116 -12.76 -4.89 25.11
C THR A 116 -13.54 -4.06 26.14
N GLU A 117 -12.89 -3.60 27.21
CA GLU A 117 -13.51 -2.80 28.28
C GLU A 117 -13.97 -1.41 27.82
N ARG A 118 -13.40 -0.84 26.74
CA ARG A 118 -13.84 0.46 26.19
C ARG A 118 -15.15 0.40 25.39
N GLY A 119 -15.75 -0.77 25.23
CA GLY A 119 -17.04 -0.95 24.58
C GLY A 119 -17.01 -0.88 23.04
N ARG A 120 -18.16 -1.20 22.43
CA ARG A 120 -18.37 -1.42 20.98
C ARG A 120 -18.37 -0.12 20.14
N ASN A 121 -18.15 1.04 20.74
CA ASN A 121 -18.22 2.37 20.08
C ASN A 121 -16.92 2.75 19.36
N PHE A 122 -16.22 1.79 18.76
CA PHE A 122 -15.06 2.11 17.95
C PHE A 122 -15.54 2.67 16.61
N LYS A 123 -15.12 3.90 16.28
CA LYS A 123 -15.33 4.47 14.94
C LYS A 123 -14.10 4.18 14.10
N LEU A 124 -14.31 3.67 12.89
CA LEU A 124 -13.27 3.65 11.87
C LEU A 124 -12.96 5.10 11.49
N TYR A 125 -11.78 5.58 11.90
CA TYR A 125 -11.33 6.92 11.59
C TYR A 125 -10.55 6.91 10.28
N ILE A 126 -10.99 7.72 9.33
CA ILE A 126 -10.27 8.00 8.08
C ILE A 126 -9.91 9.49 8.13
N PRO A 127 -8.60 9.84 8.16
CA PRO A 127 -8.18 11.24 8.18
C PRO A 127 -8.59 11.94 6.88
N GLN A 128 -8.77 13.27 6.93
CA GLN A 128 -9.24 14.03 5.78
C GLN A 128 -8.30 13.89 4.56
N LYS A 129 -6.98 13.83 4.80
CA LYS A 129 -5.98 13.58 3.75
C LYS A 129 -6.24 12.26 3.01
N ALA A 130 -6.58 11.20 3.74
CA ALA A 130 -6.90 9.90 3.18
C ALA A 130 -8.30 9.85 2.52
N LYS A 131 -9.13 10.89 2.66
CA LYS A 131 -10.39 11.03 1.90
C LYS A 131 -10.17 11.78 0.58
N ASN A 132 -9.18 12.67 0.53
CA ASN A 132 -8.81 13.44 -0.66
C ASN A 132 -7.84 12.61 -1.53
N ILE A 133 -8.35 11.49 -2.05
CA ILE A 133 -7.59 10.61 -2.94
C ILE A 133 -7.82 10.95 -4.40
N LYS A 134 -6.84 10.62 -5.23
CA LYS A 134 -6.91 10.74 -6.68
C LYS A 134 -6.91 9.36 -7.32
N ILE A 135 -7.95 9.09 -8.10
CA ILE A 135 -8.14 7.78 -8.75
C ILE A 135 -7.84 7.92 -10.23
N LEU A 136 -6.92 7.09 -10.71
CA LEU A 136 -6.66 6.90 -12.13
C LEU A 136 -7.60 5.82 -12.66
N ILE A 137 -8.18 6.06 -13.83
CA ILE A 137 -9.11 5.14 -14.51
C ILE A 137 -8.50 4.78 -15.86
N ASP A 138 -8.45 3.49 -16.20
CA ASP A 138 -7.94 3.09 -17.50
C ASP A 138 -8.83 3.63 -18.65
N LYS A 139 -8.20 4.10 -19.73
CA LYS A 139 -8.90 4.64 -20.90
C LYS A 139 -9.71 3.57 -21.64
N LYS A 140 -9.33 2.28 -21.56
CA LYS A 140 -10.07 1.19 -22.22
C LYS A 140 -11.30 0.77 -21.42
N GLU A 141 -11.42 1.19 -20.16
CA GLU A 141 -12.56 0.87 -19.31
C GLU A 141 -13.79 1.73 -19.72
N ARG A 142 -14.55 1.20 -20.70
CA ARG A 142 -15.70 1.88 -21.30
C ARG A 142 -16.85 2.10 -20.32
N TYR A 143 -17.08 1.12 -19.43
CA TYR A 143 -18.17 1.12 -18.46
C TYR A 143 -17.65 1.27 -17.04
N GLY A 144 -16.79 2.26 -16.83
CA GLY A 144 -16.14 2.46 -15.53
C GLY A 144 -17.06 2.98 -14.42
N TRP A 145 -16.72 2.69 -13.16
CA TRP A 145 -17.33 3.28 -11.98
C TRP A 145 -17.12 4.80 -11.92
N SER A 146 -18.00 5.49 -11.20
CA SER A 146 -17.95 6.93 -11.01
C SER A 146 -17.68 7.29 -9.55
N PHE A 147 -16.56 7.92 -9.27
CA PHE A 147 -16.15 8.25 -7.90
C PHE A 147 -16.40 9.72 -7.56
N LYS A 148 -16.79 10.00 -6.32
CA LYS A 148 -16.93 11.36 -5.78
C LYS A 148 -15.59 11.87 -5.22
N CYS A 149 -14.56 11.85 -6.05
CA CYS A 149 -13.21 12.35 -5.74
C CYS A 149 -12.53 12.82 -7.03
N GLU A 150 -11.28 13.27 -6.97
CA GLU A 150 -10.54 13.59 -8.18
C GLU A 150 -10.30 12.31 -9.00
N THR A 151 -10.62 12.35 -10.29
CA THR A 151 -10.41 11.22 -11.21
C THR A 151 -9.71 11.65 -12.48
N LYS A 152 -8.79 10.83 -13.00
CA LYS A 152 -8.08 11.09 -14.26
C LYS A 152 -8.06 9.83 -15.13
N LYS A 153 -8.43 9.96 -16.41
CA LYS A 153 -8.32 8.86 -17.37
C LYS A 153 -6.91 8.76 -17.95
N VAL A 154 -6.28 7.59 -17.83
CA VAL A 154 -4.90 7.33 -18.29
C VAL A 154 -4.82 5.96 -18.97
N ASN A 155 -3.73 5.67 -19.69
CA ASN A 155 -3.46 4.30 -20.14
C ASN A 155 -2.74 3.56 -19.01
N LEU A 156 -3.45 2.76 -18.23
CA LEU A 156 -2.82 1.94 -17.21
C LEU A 156 -2.13 0.74 -17.87
N PRO A 157 -0.93 0.35 -17.39
CA PRO A 157 -0.24 -0.84 -17.89
C PRO A 157 -0.97 -2.12 -17.46
N VAL A 158 -1.58 -2.12 -16.26
CA VAL A 158 -2.37 -3.21 -15.70
C VAL A 158 -3.46 -2.65 -14.79
N GLY A 159 -4.57 -3.37 -14.67
CA GLY A 159 -5.72 -2.95 -13.87
C GLY A 159 -6.59 -1.91 -14.56
N ASP A 160 -7.78 -1.72 -14.00
CA ASP A 160 -8.78 -0.76 -14.49
C ASP A 160 -8.80 0.53 -13.66
N TYR A 161 -8.40 0.44 -12.40
CA TYR A 161 -8.33 1.56 -11.47
C TYR A 161 -7.02 1.57 -10.71
N ALA A 162 -6.50 2.76 -10.44
CA ALA A 162 -5.28 2.95 -9.68
C ALA A 162 -5.42 4.10 -8.67
N LEU A 163 -4.75 3.99 -7.52
CA LEU A 163 -4.65 5.05 -6.54
C LEU A 163 -3.33 5.81 -6.74
N GLU A 164 -3.41 7.07 -7.16
CA GLU A 164 -2.26 7.96 -7.31
C GLU A 164 -2.03 8.76 -6.02
N THR A 165 -0.75 8.85 -5.63
CA THR A 165 -0.28 9.69 -4.52
C THR A 165 0.98 10.44 -4.95
N GLU A 166 1.51 11.29 -4.07
CA GLU A 166 2.81 11.97 -4.27
C GLU A 166 3.96 10.98 -4.54
N LYS A 167 3.86 9.73 -4.06
CA LYS A 167 4.86 8.67 -4.27
C LYS A 167 4.68 7.91 -5.61
N GLY A 168 3.65 8.24 -6.38
CA GLY A 168 3.21 7.48 -7.56
C GLY A 168 1.99 6.60 -7.26
N VAL A 169 1.79 5.57 -8.08
CA VAL A 169 0.65 4.65 -7.94
C VAL A 169 0.95 3.55 -6.94
N ILE A 170 0.20 3.55 -5.84
CA ILE A 170 0.42 2.63 -4.72
C ILE A 170 -0.55 1.43 -4.70
N ALA A 171 -1.72 1.55 -5.33
CA ALA A 171 -2.74 0.50 -5.37
C ALA A 171 -3.34 0.37 -6.76
N ILE A 172 -3.72 -0.85 -7.14
CA ILE A 172 -4.32 -1.16 -8.45
C ILE A 172 -5.48 -2.12 -8.25
N ILE A 173 -6.58 -1.89 -8.95
CA ILE A 173 -7.76 -2.75 -8.93
C ILE A 173 -8.09 -3.20 -10.34
N GLU A 174 -8.25 -4.50 -10.50
CA GLU A 174 -8.85 -5.11 -11.67
C GLU A 174 -10.35 -5.29 -11.41
N ARG A 175 -11.19 -4.70 -12.26
CA ARG A 175 -12.64 -4.86 -12.22
C ARG A 175 -13.02 -6.08 -13.06
N LYS A 176 -13.95 -6.88 -12.57
CA LYS A 176 -14.53 -7.98 -13.36
C LYS A 176 -16.02 -8.10 -13.17
N THR A 177 -16.75 -8.19 -14.27
CA THR A 177 -18.17 -8.61 -14.23
C THR A 177 -18.24 -10.13 -14.10
N PHE A 178 -19.42 -10.65 -13.76
CA PHE A 178 -19.67 -12.10 -13.75
C PHE A 178 -19.30 -12.75 -15.09
N ASN A 179 -19.85 -12.25 -16.20
CA ASN A 179 -19.64 -12.81 -17.53
C ASN A 179 -18.17 -12.72 -17.97
N ASN A 180 -17.51 -11.58 -17.71
CA ASN A 180 -16.09 -11.44 -18.03
C ASN A 180 -15.24 -12.43 -17.24
N PHE A 181 -15.54 -12.67 -15.96
CA PHE A 181 -14.81 -13.63 -15.14
C PHE A 181 -15.03 -15.06 -15.65
N VAL A 182 -16.28 -15.44 -15.97
CA VAL A 182 -16.59 -16.74 -16.57
C VAL A 182 -15.78 -16.98 -17.85
N SER A 183 -15.72 -15.99 -18.75
CA SER A 183 -14.96 -16.08 -20.00
C SER A 183 -13.44 -16.15 -19.80
N GLU A 184 -12.89 -15.49 -18.77
CA GLU A 184 -11.45 -15.58 -18.46
C GLU A 184 -11.09 -16.93 -17.82
N ILE A 185 -11.97 -17.48 -16.98
CA ILE A 185 -11.80 -18.80 -16.38
C ILE A 185 -11.80 -19.92 -17.45
N ALA A 186 -12.55 -19.75 -18.54
CA ALA A 186 -12.45 -20.63 -19.71
C ALA A 186 -11.02 -20.73 -20.25
N ASN A 187 -10.23 -19.66 -20.11
CA ASN A 187 -8.83 -19.58 -20.51
C ASN A 187 -7.92 -19.39 -19.29
N LEU A 188 -8.12 -20.21 -18.24
CA LEU A 188 -7.49 -20.04 -16.92
C LEU A 188 -5.98 -19.79 -16.97
N GLN A 189 -5.24 -20.47 -17.85
CA GLN A 189 -3.78 -20.29 -17.95
C GLN A 189 -3.39 -18.88 -18.41
N ILE A 190 -4.09 -18.31 -19.39
CA ILE A 190 -3.88 -16.93 -19.84
C ILE A 190 -4.30 -15.96 -18.73
N PHE A 191 -5.41 -16.27 -18.05
CA PHE A 191 -5.86 -15.43 -16.95
C PHE A 191 -4.86 -15.42 -15.79
N LEU A 192 -4.29 -16.57 -15.43
CA LEU A 192 -3.22 -16.65 -14.43
C LEU A 192 -2.01 -15.78 -14.83
N GLN A 193 -1.61 -15.77 -16.10
CA GLN A 193 -0.50 -14.91 -16.56
C GLN A 193 -0.83 -13.42 -16.38
N LYS A 194 -2.05 -12.98 -16.72
CA LYS A 194 -2.48 -11.59 -16.49
C LYS A 194 -2.44 -11.22 -15.00
N LEU A 195 -2.91 -12.12 -14.14
CA LEU A 195 -2.89 -11.92 -12.69
C LEU A 195 -1.46 -11.88 -12.12
N ALA A 196 -0.49 -12.53 -12.78
CA ALA A 196 0.91 -12.48 -12.38
C ALA A 196 1.43 -11.03 -12.38
N GLU A 197 1.13 -10.26 -13.42
CA GLU A 197 1.53 -8.84 -13.52
C GLU A 197 0.87 -8.00 -12.42
N LEU A 198 -0.44 -8.19 -12.23
CA LEU A 198 -1.21 -7.49 -11.20
C LEU A 198 -0.70 -7.82 -9.78
N SER A 199 -0.32 -9.07 -9.52
CA SER A 199 0.14 -9.54 -8.20
C SER A 199 1.46 -8.91 -7.74
N LYS A 200 2.21 -8.27 -8.64
CA LYS A 200 3.47 -7.57 -8.30
C LYS A 200 3.24 -6.30 -7.48
N TYR A 201 2.03 -5.75 -7.49
CA TYR A 201 1.70 -4.53 -6.77
C TYR A 201 1.26 -4.86 -5.33
N LYS A 202 1.85 -4.16 -4.35
CA LYS A 202 1.62 -4.39 -2.90
C LYS A 202 0.14 -4.35 -2.52
N TYR A 203 -0.61 -3.39 -3.06
CA TYR A 203 -2.04 -3.21 -2.80
C TYR A 203 -2.88 -3.45 -4.05
N ALA A 204 -2.64 -4.57 -4.74
CA ALA A 204 -3.50 -5.03 -5.82
C ALA A 204 -4.73 -5.79 -5.30
N ALA A 205 -5.84 -5.76 -6.03
CA ALA A 205 -6.96 -6.68 -5.85
C ALA A 205 -7.77 -6.87 -7.13
N VAL A 206 -8.45 -8.01 -7.24
CA VAL A 206 -9.48 -8.27 -8.25
C VAL A 206 -10.85 -8.13 -7.60
N VAL A 207 -11.69 -7.24 -8.12
CA VAL A 207 -13.03 -6.99 -7.57
C VAL A 207 -14.07 -7.45 -8.58
N ILE A 208 -14.83 -8.47 -8.19
CA ILE A 208 -15.83 -9.14 -9.00
C ILE A 208 -17.22 -8.63 -8.62
N GLU A 209 -17.97 -8.16 -9.62
CA GLU A 209 -19.35 -7.66 -9.47
C GLU A 209 -20.39 -8.79 -9.40
N ALA A 210 -20.12 -9.82 -8.60
CA ALA A 210 -20.99 -10.98 -8.39
C ALA A 210 -20.72 -11.59 -7.01
N ASN A 211 -21.64 -12.41 -6.50
CA ASN A 211 -21.40 -13.17 -5.27
C ASN A 211 -20.66 -14.46 -5.61
N TYR A 212 -19.92 -15.00 -4.65
CA TYR A 212 -19.27 -16.30 -4.82
C TYR A 212 -20.28 -17.41 -5.14
N SER A 213 -21.46 -17.37 -4.51
CA SER A 213 -22.54 -18.34 -4.73
C SER A 213 -23.10 -18.32 -6.16
N ASP A 214 -22.93 -17.23 -6.91
CA ASP A 214 -23.38 -17.16 -8.30
C ASP A 214 -22.56 -18.07 -9.22
N PHE A 215 -21.28 -18.33 -8.88
CA PHE A 215 -20.40 -19.28 -9.59
C PHE A 215 -20.66 -20.73 -9.21
N LEU A 216 -21.43 -20.98 -8.16
CA LEU A 216 -21.79 -22.33 -7.70
C LEU A 216 -23.12 -22.82 -8.28
N LYS A 217 -23.74 -22.03 -9.17
CA LYS A 217 -24.92 -22.41 -9.93
C LYS A 217 -24.48 -23.05 -11.26
N LYS A 218 -25.29 -23.98 -11.78
CA LYS A 218 -25.01 -24.59 -13.09
C LYS A 218 -25.06 -23.50 -14.15
N THR A 219 -23.93 -23.28 -14.83
CA THR A 219 -23.87 -22.42 -16.01
C THR A 219 -23.98 -23.27 -17.28
N GLU A 220 -24.17 -22.61 -18.42
CA GLU A 220 -24.26 -23.28 -19.73
C GLU A 220 -22.96 -24.03 -20.09
N TYR A 221 -21.80 -23.51 -19.72
CA TYR A 221 -20.49 -24.00 -20.19
C TYR A 221 -19.68 -24.76 -19.14
N TYR A 222 -19.86 -24.46 -17.85
CA TYR A 222 -19.00 -25.00 -16.80
C TYR A 222 -19.79 -25.44 -15.57
N SER A 223 -19.29 -26.49 -14.92
CA SER A 223 -19.85 -27.00 -13.68
C SER A 223 -19.48 -26.12 -12.48
N PRO A 224 -20.33 -26.07 -11.44
CA PRO A 224 -20.00 -25.43 -10.16
C PRO A 224 -18.65 -25.89 -9.58
N THR A 225 -18.35 -27.19 -9.71
CA THR A 225 -17.10 -27.79 -9.23
C THR A 225 -15.88 -27.28 -9.98
N PHE A 226 -16.01 -27.00 -11.28
CA PHE A 226 -14.92 -26.41 -12.04
C PHE A 226 -14.61 -24.99 -11.56
N PHE A 227 -15.64 -24.15 -11.38
CA PHE A 227 -15.45 -22.78 -10.89
C PHE A 227 -14.86 -22.71 -9.49
N SER A 228 -15.37 -23.52 -8.56
CA SER A 228 -14.86 -23.53 -7.18
C SER A 228 -13.38 -23.91 -7.13
N ARG A 229 -12.97 -24.91 -7.95
CA ARG A 229 -11.56 -25.32 -8.09
C ARG A 229 -10.72 -24.25 -8.77
N ALA A 230 -11.22 -23.60 -9.82
CA ALA A 230 -10.49 -22.56 -10.53
C ALA A 230 -10.26 -21.32 -9.64
N ILE A 231 -11.28 -20.87 -8.91
CA ILE A 231 -11.16 -19.77 -7.93
C ILE A 231 -10.16 -20.15 -6.82
N GLY A 232 -10.24 -21.37 -6.29
CA GLY A 232 -9.29 -21.88 -5.31
C GLY A 232 -7.86 -21.94 -5.85
N ASN A 233 -7.67 -22.36 -7.11
CA ASN A 233 -6.38 -22.39 -7.78
C ASN A 233 -5.77 -20.99 -7.90
N ILE A 234 -6.54 -19.99 -8.36
CA ILE A 234 -6.03 -18.62 -8.51
C ILE A 234 -5.56 -18.07 -7.16
N GLN A 235 -6.36 -18.24 -6.10
CA GLN A 235 -6.00 -17.79 -4.74
C GLN A 235 -4.78 -18.52 -4.18
N ALA A 236 -4.61 -19.81 -4.48
CA ALA A 236 -3.43 -20.57 -4.07
C ALA A 236 -2.17 -20.15 -4.83
N VAL A 237 -2.28 -19.83 -6.13
CA VAL A 237 -1.17 -19.37 -6.97
C VAL A 237 -0.75 -17.95 -6.61
N TYR A 238 -1.70 -17.07 -6.30
CA TYR A 238 -1.47 -15.67 -5.94
C TYR A 238 -2.04 -15.34 -4.55
N PRO A 239 -1.47 -15.89 -3.46
CA PRO A 239 -2.05 -15.78 -2.10
C PRO A 239 -2.09 -14.35 -1.56
N SER A 240 -1.27 -13.44 -2.11
CA SER A 240 -1.27 -12.03 -1.74
C SER A 240 -2.23 -11.17 -2.57
N LEU A 241 -2.90 -11.73 -3.59
CA LEU A 241 -3.81 -10.99 -4.47
C LEU A 241 -5.26 -11.29 -4.07
N PRO A 242 -5.94 -10.38 -3.33
CA PRO A 242 -7.31 -10.61 -2.91
C PRO A 242 -8.26 -10.64 -4.10
N ILE A 243 -9.13 -11.64 -4.12
CA ILE A 243 -10.32 -11.69 -4.98
C ILE A 243 -11.55 -11.39 -4.14
N VAL A 244 -12.23 -10.28 -4.46
CA VAL A 244 -13.37 -9.77 -3.70
C VAL A 244 -14.64 -9.99 -4.52
N PHE A 245 -15.52 -10.85 -4.02
CA PHE A 245 -16.86 -11.06 -4.56
C PHE A 245 -17.80 -10.02 -3.97
N ALA A 246 -17.95 -8.89 -4.65
CA ALA A 246 -18.68 -7.73 -4.12
C ALA A 246 -20.20 -7.79 -4.36
N GLY A 247 -20.69 -8.77 -5.12
CA GLY A 247 -22.13 -8.97 -5.36
C GLY A 247 -22.73 -8.07 -6.44
N SER A 248 -22.43 -6.78 -6.45
CA SER A 248 -22.93 -5.85 -7.47
C SER A 248 -21.93 -4.75 -7.83
N ARG A 249 -22.17 -4.08 -8.95
CA ARG A 249 -21.41 -2.88 -9.38
C ARG A 249 -21.33 -1.80 -8.29
N LYS A 250 -22.46 -1.51 -7.64
CA LYS A 250 -22.53 -0.48 -6.58
C LYS A 250 -21.67 -0.85 -5.38
N TYR A 251 -21.72 -2.12 -4.97
CA TYR A 251 -20.95 -2.61 -3.84
C TYR A 251 -19.46 -2.74 -4.15
N ALA A 252 -19.10 -3.16 -5.37
CA ALA A 252 -17.73 -3.19 -5.85
C ALA A 252 -17.09 -1.80 -5.81
N GLN A 253 -17.77 -0.80 -6.39
CA GLN A 253 -17.33 0.60 -6.33
C GLN A 253 -17.16 1.09 -4.89
N ASN A 254 -18.13 0.79 -4.01
CA ASN A 254 -18.07 1.18 -2.60
C ASN A 254 -16.91 0.50 -1.87
N TRP A 255 -16.63 -0.77 -2.17
CA TRP A 255 -15.48 -1.47 -1.59
C TRP A 255 -14.17 -0.81 -2.04
N VAL A 256 -14.02 -0.49 -3.33
CA VAL A 256 -12.81 0.12 -3.89
C VAL A 256 -12.51 1.50 -3.31
N ILE A 257 -13.51 2.37 -3.18
CA ILE A 257 -13.28 3.70 -2.60
C ILE A 257 -12.80 3.60 -1.14
N ASN A 258 -13.42 2.73 -0.34
CA ASN A 258 -13.00 2.53 1.06
C ASN A 258 -11.61 1.90 1.15
N TYR A 259 -11.33 0.89 0.31
CA TYR A 259 -10.02 0.25 0.24
C TYR A 259 -8.92 1.26 -0.09
N PHE A 260 -9.10 2.08 -1.13
CA PHE A 260 -8.13 3.13 -1.49
C PHE A 260 -7.92 4.17 -0.40
N GLN A 261 -8.98 4.58 0.32
CA GLN A 261 -8.82 5.50 1.45
C GLN A 261 -7.95 4.89 2.57
N PHE A 262 -8.15 3.61 2.90
CA PHE A 262 -7.32 2.95 3.91
C PHE A 262 -5.88 2.70 3.44
N VAL A 263 -5.68 2.35 2.17
CA VAL A 263 -4.33 2.23 1.60
C VAL A 263 -3.60 3.56 1.63
N SER A 264 -4.26 4.66 1.22
CA SER A 264 -3.70 6.01 1.32
C SER A 264 -3.30 6.35 2.76
N MET A 265 -4.18 6.07 3.73
CA MET A 265 -3.89 6.30 5.15
C MET A 265 -2.64 5.54 5.61
N ILE A 266 -2.52 4.25 5.28
CA ILE A 266 -1.38 3.41 5.66
C ILE A 266 -0.09 3.99 5.06
N GLU A 267 -0.09 4.36 3.79
CA GLU A 267 1.12 4.84 3.10
C GLU A 267 1.52 6.29 3.46
N THR A 268 0.60 7.10 3.98
CA THR A 268 0.89 8.47 4.47
C THR A 268 1.34 8.52 5.94
N ASP A 269 0.85 7.62 6.79
CA ASP A 269 1.11 7.63 8.25
C ASP A 269 2.32 6.77 8.68
N THR A 270 3.11 6.25 7.72
CA THR A 270 4.19 5.28 7.97
C THR A 270 5.61 5.85 7.73
N PRO A 271 6.03 6.99 8.33
CA PRO A 271 7.40 7.46 8.14
C PRO A 271 8.45 6.59 8.87
N LEU A 272 8.10 5.83 9.92
CA LEU A 272 9.08 5.05 10.71
C LEU A 272 9.56 3.73 10.06
N PHE A 273 8.77 3.14 9.15
CA PHE A 273 9.09 1.86 8.48
C PHE A 273 9.53 2.02 7.02
N THR A 274 9.49 3.24 6.46
CA THR A 274 9.95 3.51 5.10
C THR A 274 11.39 3.06 4.86
N GLU A 275 12.20 2.95 5.91
CA GLU A 275 13.60 2.53 5.86
C GLU A 275 13.81 1.02 6.18
N LEU A 276 12.75 0.26 6.48
CA LEU A 276 12.85 -1.18 6.79
C LEU A 276 12.19 -2.09 5.75
N GLU A 277 11.35 -1.54 4.87
CA GLU A 277 10.70 -2.31 3.79
C GLU A 277 11.58 -2.48 2.53
N ASP A 278 12.85 -2.05 2.55
CA ASP A 278 13.77 -2.22 1.42
C ASP A 278 14.44 -3.61 1.42
N LYS A 279 13.70 -4.66 1.01
CA LYS A 279 14.31 -5.84 0.36
C LYS A 279 13.49 -6.49 -0.76
N GLU A 280 12.26 -6.05 -1.00
CA GLU A 280 11.56 -6.37 -2.25
C GLU A 280 10.93 -5.09 -2.79
N GLU A 281 11.52 -4.52 -3.85
CA GLU A 281 10.88 -3.50 -4.68
C GLU A 281 9.63 -4.11 -5.35
N LYS A 282 8.56 -4.35 -4.58
CA LYS A 282 7.23 -4.45 -5.17
C LYS A 282 6.97 -3.11 -5.84
N LEU A 283 6.61 -3.13 -7.11
CA LEU A 283 6.46 -1.97 -8.00
C LEU A 283 5.47 -0.94 -7.41
N THR A 284 5.92 -0.11 -6.47
CA THR A 284 5.18 1.03 -5.88
C THR A 284 5.23 2.26 -6.78
N LYS A 285 6.09 2.23 -7.79
CA LYS A 285 6.02 3.11 -8.95
C LYS A 285 5.41 2.26 -10.05
N LEU A 286 4.17 2.57 -10.44
CA LEU A 286 3.70 2.20 -11.78
C LEU A 286 4.89 2.46 -12.71
N SER A 287 5.33 1.43 -13.43
CA SER A 287 6.34 1.62 -14.45
C SER A 287 5.81 2.70 -15.37
N ILE A 288 6.38 3.89 -15.20
CA ILE A 288 6.17 5.11 -15.94
C ILE A 288 5.82 4.72 -17.38
N SER A 289 4.71 5.24 -17.92
CA SER A 289 4.34 4.94 -19.31
C SER A 289 5.56 5.16 -20.21
N LEU A 290 5.72 4.41 -21.30
CA LEU A 290 6.92 4.56 -22.15
C LEU A 290 7.12 6.04 -22.57
N GLU A 291 6.02 6.74 -22.79
CA GLU A 291 5.92 8.17 -23.02
C GLU A 291 6.52 9.02 -21.87
N GLU A 292 6.16 8.75 -20.62
CA GLU A 292 6.74 9.45 -19.46
C GLU A 292 8.20 9.03 -19.19
N LYS A 293 8.62 7.81 -19.55
CA LYS A 293 10.03 7.39 -19.49
C LYS A 293 10.87 8.16 -20.50
N ILE A 294 10.34 8.38 -21.70
CA ILE A 294 10.95 9.24 -22.70
C ILE A 294 11.02 10.68 -22.16
N LEU A 295 9.96 11.22 -21.57
CA LEU A 295 9.96 12.59 -21.02
C LEU A 295 10.87 12.78 -19.81
N SER A 296 11.14 11.74 -19.02
CA SER A 296 12.06 11.83 -17.87
C SER A 296 13.52 11.57 -18.26
N LEU A 297 13.79 10.54 -19.06
CA LEU A 297 15.16 10.05 -19.30
C LEU A 297 15.80 10.60 -20.57
N ALA A 298 15.02 10.95 -21.60
CA ALA A 298 15.59 11.46 -22.83
C ALA A 298 16.22 12.85 -22.61
N PRO A 299 17.22 13.26 -23.40
CA PRO A 299 17.67 14.64 -23.43
C PRO A 299 16.56 15.61 -23.86
N VAL A 300 16.80 16.92 -23.75
CA VAL A 300 15.89 17.95 -24.29
C VAL A 300 15.76 17.83 -25.81
N GLU A 301 16.85 17.44 -26.48
CA GLU A 301 16.95 17.26 -27.93
C GLU A 301 17.61 15.93 -28.23
N PHE A 302 16.98 15.07 -29.04
CA PHE A 302 17.45 13.70 -29.24
C PHE A 302 17.00 13.10 -30.58
N PHE A 303 17.73 12.09 -31.02
CA PHE A 303 17.35 11.17 -32.08
C PHE A 303 16.78 9.87 -31.51
N ILE A 304 16.11 9.10 -32.36
CA ILE A 304 15.58 7.79 -31.93
C ILE A 304 16.66 6.79 -31.54
N ASP A 305 17.87 6.92 -32.08
CA ASP A 305 19.00 6.05 -31.74
C ASP A 305 19.47 6.33 -30.30
N ASP A 306 19.39 7.58 -29.84
CA ASP A 306 19.69 7.96 -28.46
C ASP A 306 18.69 7.34 -27.48
N LEU A 307 17.39 7.34 -27.83
CA LEU A 307 16.38 6.63 -27.06
C LEU A 307 16.62 5.12 -27.02
N LYS A 308 17.11 4.54 -28.11
CA LYS A 308 17.40 3.10 -28.17
C LYS A 308 18.59 2.72 -27.30
N ALA A 309 19.57 3.62 -27.11
CA ALA A 309 20.66 3.44 -26.17
C ALA A 309 20.19 3.53 -24.71
N ILE A 310 19.30 4.48 -24.39
CA ILE A 310 18.76 4.69 -23.03
C ILE A 310 17.73 3.61 -22.66
N LEU A 311 16.93 3.15 -23.63
CA LEU A 311 15.84 2.20 -23.47
C LEU A 311 16.04 0.97 -24.37
N PRO A 312 17.09 0.16 -24.13
CA PRO A 312 17.50 -0.94 -25.02
C PRO A 312 16.42 -2.03 -25.14
N ASN A 313 15.58 -2.18 -24.12
CA ASN A 313 14.53 -3.20 -24.06
C ASN A 313 13.32 -2.91 -25.00
N TYR A 314 13.24 -1.72 -25.62
CA TYR A 314 12.13 -1.34 -26.49
C TYR A 314 12.56 -1.28 -27.97
N SER A 315 11.76 -1.83 -28.89
CA SER A 315 12.08 -1.78 -30.32
C SER A 315 11.94 -0.35 -30.87
N LYS A 316 12.66 0.00 -31.95
CA LYS A 316 12.55 1.33 -32.58
C LYS A 316 11.12 1.64 -33.02
N MET A 317 10.34 0.62 -33.41
CA MET A 317 8.94 0.77 -33.78
C MET A 317 8.06 1.20 -32.59
N VAL A 318 8.26 0.57 -31.41
CA VAL A 318 7.52 0.91 -30.19
C VAL A 318 7.87 2.32 -29.71
N LEU A 319 9.15 2.71 -29.78
CA LEU A 319 9.61 4.07 -29.48
C LEU A 319 9.00 5.11 -30.43
N ARG A 320 8.89 4.83 -31.73
CA ARG A 320 8.21 5.72 -32.70
C ARG A 320 6.73 5.92 -32.36
N LYS A 321 6.04 4.85 -31.96
CA LYS A 321 4.62 4.93 -31.59
C LYS A 321 4.41 5.81 -30.36
N ALA A 322 5.25 5.65 -29.34
CA ALA A 322 5.22 6.49 -28.14
C ALA A 322 5.56 7.96 -28.45
N LEU A 323 6.55 8.23 -29.31
CA LEU A 323 6.88 9.59 -29.74
C LEU A 323 5.74 10.25 -30.53
N LYS A 324 5.03 9.48 -31.39
CA LYS A 324 3.83 9.99 -32.09
C LYS A 324 2.71 10.34 -31.11
N ASN A 325 2.53 9.57 -30.05
CA ASN A 325 1.58 9.90 -28.99
C ASN A 325 1.98 11.20 -28.27
N LEU A 326 3.27 11.35 -27.93
CA LEU A 326 3.80 12.56 -27.28
C LEU A 326 3.71 13.80 -28.17
N GLU A 327 3.87 13.64 -29.49
CA GLU A 327 3.65 14.68 -30.49
C GLU A 327 2.18 15.11 -30.53
N MET A 328 1.24 14.15 -30.57
CA MET A 328 -0.20 14.45 -30.49
C MET A 328 -0.60 15.14 -29.17
N GLU A 329 0.12 14.88 -28.09
CA GLU A 329 -0.07 15.53 -26.79
C GLU A 329 0.68 16.87 -26.64
N ASN A 330 1.33 17.39 -27.69
CA ASN A 330 2.14 18.62 -27.68
C ASN A 330 3.27 18.63 -26.62
N LYS A 331 3.82 17.46 -26.27
CA LYS A 331 4.94 17.35 -25.31
C LYS A 331 6.30 17.22 -25.98
N VAL A 332 6.32 16.81 -27.25
CA VAL A 332 7.53 16.68 -28.08
C VAL A 332 7.23 17.21 -29.47
N SER A 333 8.14 18.03 -30.03
CA SER A 333 8.09 18.46 -31.43
C SER A 333 9.01 17.60 -32.29
N VAL A 334 8.61 17.40 -33.56
CA VAL A 334 9.34 16.60 -34.53
C VAL A 334 9.81 17.49 -35.67
N SER A 335 11.08 17.36 -36.04
CA SER A 335 11.64 17.99 -37.25
C SER A 335 12.61 17.04 -37.94
N LYS A 336 13.12 17.43 -39.12
CA LYS A 336 14.16 16.69 -39.82
C LYS A 336 15.49 17.43 -39.69
N LYS A 337 16.52 16.75 -39.21
CA LYS A 337 17.91 17.25 -39.17
C LYS A 337 18.80 16.22 -39.83
N LYS A 338 19.55 16.62 -40.87
CA LYS A 338 20.44 15.72 -41.64
C LYS A 338 19.75 14.42 -42.10
N ASN A 339 18.55 14.56 -42.69
CA ASN A 339 17.72 13.45 -43.18
C ASN A 339 17.25 12.41 -42.14
N LYS A 340 17.44 12.67 -40.84
CA LYS A 340 16.94 11.85 -39.73
C LYS A 340 15.85 12.59 -38.97
N LEU A 341 14.91 11.83 -38.40
CA LEU A 341 13.88 12.37 -37.51
C LEU A 341 14.54 12.84 -36.21
N TYR A 342 14.29 14.09 -35.87
CA TYR A 342 14.83 14.80 -34.73
C TYR A 342 13.68 15.20 -33.81
N PHE A 343 13.84 15.00 -32.52
CA PHE A 343 12.80 15.23 -31.52
C PHE A 343 13.29 16.24 -30.48
N LYS A 344 12.41 17.17 -30.09
CA LYS A 344 12.68 18.16 -29.04
C LYS A 344 11.55 18.21 -28.02
N LYS A 345 11.88 18.15 -26.73
CA LYS A 345 10.89 18.28 -25.65
C LYS A 345 10.36 19.71 -25.60
N ILE A 346 9.04 19.84 -25.48
CA ILE A 346 8.37 21.12 -25.27
C ILE A 346 8.29 21.31 -23.76
N MET A 347 9.17 22.15 -23.20
CA MET A 347 9.12 22.52 -21.78
C MET A 347 7.97 23.51 -21.60
N GLY A 348 6.93 23.14 -20.87
CA GLY A 348 5.87 24.09 -20.50
C GLY A 348 6.47 25.23 -19.68
N GLU A 349 6.11 26.47 -20.01
CA GLU A 349 6.43 27.63 -19.19
C GLU A 349 5.97 27.35 -17.76
N GLY A 350 6.92 27.40 -16.82
CA GLY A 350 6.61 27.37 -15.40
C GLY A 350 5.70 28.54 -15.08
N LYS A 351 4.47 28.25 -14.65
CA LYS A 351 3.76 29.21 -13.79
C LYS A 351 4.50 29.19 -12.46
N CYS A 352 5.27 30.25 -12.22
CA CYS A 352 5.75 30.66 -10.90
C CYS A 352 4.59 30.74 -9.90
#